data_AF-R5XT42-F1
#
_entry.id   AF-R5XT42-F1
#
_cell.length_a   1.000
_cell.length_b   1.000
_cell.length_c   1.000
_cell.angle_alpha   90.00
_cell.angle_beta   90.00
_cell.angle_gamma   90.00
#
_symmetry.space_group_name_H-M   'P 1'
#
loop_
_entity.id
_entity.type
_entity.pdbx_description
1 polymer ?
#
loop_
_entity_poly.entity_id
_entity_poly.type
_entity_poly.pdbx_seq_one_letter_code
_entity_poly.pdbx_strand_id
1 'polypeptide(L)'
;MSPEDLKYRKYYREEELPKIDKVEMTFDTVADFYSEKMEKDFKNLKNKENVLKYKKIYQENLELGKNKLDKDENERNAKRNMVKEMSKEISTDTMISEVSKDLLSIYGASAEIRALLLTRKKEKAIIKGKKRNEIREILILDDIISEKKMQLLWARPKSTKNINKVVKFWKEKMKNNETFTLEYDDREKSRNTLNFTGDREFYAFGTTTLYQSTYGTITKTEDGKYDVDIKVLFQYKDKFDDVKNINPLPDAKQDRKKEFKGGRGFYFETEVKEVQIKRKVSSLDQFGLGRIIENEMQFGEKIYENNKK
;
A
#
# COMPACT_ATOMS: atom_id res chain seq x y z
N MET A 1 14.26 -10.11 5.88
CA MET A 1 13.58 -9.91 7.17
C MET A 1 14.54 -9.09 8.01
N SER A 2 14.15 -7.90 8.47
CA SER A 2 15.10 -7.00 9.12
C SER A 2 15.48 -7.53 10.52
N PRO A 3 16.62 -7.12 11.09
CA PRO A 3 16.95 -7.40 12.49
C PRO A 3 15.90 -6.91 13.49
N GLU A 4 15.14 -5.85 13.18
CA GLU A 4 14.03 -5.38 14.01
C GLU A 4 12.79 -6.29 13.92
N ASP A 5 12.51 -6.86 12.74
CA ASP A 5 11.44 -7.85 12.56
C ASP A 5 11.71 -9.12 13.38
N LEU A 6 12.99 -9.51 13.48
CA LEU A 6 13.44 -10.64 14.30
C LEU A 6 13.30 -10.34 15.80
N LYS A 7 13.64 -9.13 16.25
CA LYS A 7 13.42 -8.69 17.64
C LYS A 7 11.92 -8.62 17.99
N TYR A 8 11.08 -8.16 17.05
CA TYR A 8 9.62 -8.12 17.25
C TYR A 8 9.05 -9.53 17.44
N ARG A 9 9.41 -10.49 16.59
CA ARG A 9 9.02 -11.91 16.78
C ARG A 9 9.54 -12.51 18.08
N LYS A 10 10.74 -12.11 18.52
CA LYS A 10 11.36 -12.57 19.76
C LYS A 10 10.65 -11.98 20.99
N TYR A 11 10.28 -10.70 20.95
CA TYR A 11 9.48 -10.01 21.97
C TYR A 11 8.14 -10.72 22.24
N TYR A 12 7.42 -11.16 21.20
CA TYR A 12 6.19 -11.95 21.37
C TYR A 12 6.40 -13.36 21.93
N ARG A 13 7.61 -13.93 21.81
CA ARG A 13 7.93 -15.25 22.39
C ARG A 13 8.49 -15.14 23.80
N GLU A 14 9.14 -14.03 24.14
CA GLU A 14 9.93 -13.89 25.36
C GLU A 14 9.29 -12.99 26.41
N GLU A 15 8.52 -11.97 26.02
CA GLU A 15 7.64 -11.28 26.97
C GLU A 15 6.34 -12.07 27.08
N GLU A 16 6.28 -12.94 28.10
CA GLU A 16 5.01 -13.41 28.66
C GLU A 16 4.12 -12.16 28.82
N LEU A 17 2.97 -12.14 28.11
CA LEU A 17 1.92 -11.16 28.33
C LEU A 17 1.76 -10.90 29.83
N PRO A 18 1.43 -9.66 30.25
CA PRO A 18 1.23 -9.37 31.66
C PRO A 18 0.39 -10.49 32.27
N LYS A 19 0.89 -11.10 33.36
CA LYS A 19 0.15 -12.07 34.17
C LYS A 19 -1.02 -11.33 34.80
N ILE A 20 -2.03 -11.04 33.99
CA ILE A 20 -3.36 -10.69 34.43
C ILE A 20 -3.88 -11.99 35.00
N ASP A 21 -4.16 -11.98 36.31
CA ASP A 21 -4.66 -13.14 37.04
C ASP A 21 -5.69 -13.89 36.20
N LYS A 22 -5.53 -15.22 36.13
CA LYS A 22 -6.34 -16.17 35.36
C LYS A 22 -7.82 -16.11 35.77
N VAL A 23 -8.51 -15.06 35.38
CA VAL A 23 -9.92 -15.07 35.05
C VAL A 23 -9.94 -15.38 33.55
N GLU A 24 -10.71 -16.37 33.13
CA GLU A 24 -10.86 -16.79 31.73
C GLU A 24 -11.37 -15.63 30.84
N MET A 25 -10.49 -14.70 30.49
CA MET A 25 -10.76 -13.70 29.45
C MET A 25 -10.55 -14.38 28.11
N THR A 26 -11.66 -14.73 27.47
CA THR A 26 -11.65 -15.23 26.09
C THR A 26 -11.00 -14.21 25.16
N PHE A 27 -10.37 -14.64 24.06
CA PHE A 27 -9.81 -13.76 23.03
C PHE A 27 -10.79 -12.70 22.49
N ASP A 28 -12.09 -12.97 22.61
CA ASP A 28 -13.16 -12.03 22.28
C ASP A 28 -13.17 -10.83 23.23
N THR A 29 -12.90 -11.02 24.52
CA THR A 29 -12.84 -9.97 25.55
C THR A 29 -11.72 -8.96 25.30
N VAL A 30 -10.55 -9.42 24.80
CA VAL A 30 -9.43 -8.53 24.45
C VAL A 30 -9.77 -7.71 23.20
N ALA A 31 -10.34 -8.33 22.17
CA ALA A 31 -10.78 -7.63 20.96
C ALA A 31 -11.91 -6.62 21.25
N ASP A 32 -12.80 -6.93 22.19
CA ASP A 32 -13.88 -6.05 22.63
C ASP A 32 -13.33 -4.87 23.46
N PHE A 33 -12.33 -5.09 24.32
CA PHE A 33 -11.64 -4.01 25.05
C PHE A 33 -10.94 -3.03 24.09
N TYR A 34 -10.25 -3.53 23.06
CA TYR A 34 -9.70 -2.69 21.99
C TYR A 34 -10.81 -1.98 21.20
N SER A 35 -11.98 -2.59 21.03
CA SER A 35 -13.12 -1.99 20.33
C SER A 35 -13.74 -0.82 21.08
N GLU A 36 -13.85 -0.87 22.39
CA GLU A 36 -14.38 0.24 23.20
C GLU A 36 -13.43 1.44 23.21
N LYS A 37 -12.13 1.19 23.35
CA LYS A 37 -11.10 2.23 23.27
C LYS A 37 -11.11 2.91 21.90
N MET A 38 -11.16 2.12 20.82
CA MET A 38 -11.28 2.65 19.45
C MET A 38 -12.57 3.44 19.23
N GLU A 39 -13.71 3.01 19.78
CA GLU A 39 -14.95 3.79 19.69
C GLU A 39 -14.82 5.15 20.37
N LYS A 40 -14.11 5.23 21.51
CA LYS A 40 -13.82 6.49 22.20
C LYS A 40 -12.90 7.38 21.36
N ASP A 41 -11.84 6.83 20.80
CA ASP A 41 -10.92 7.57 19.90
C ASP A 41 -11.67 8.12 18.69
N PHE A 42 -12.58 7.35 18.10
CA PHE A 42 -13.42 7.80 16.97
C PHE A 42 -14.43 8.87 17.37
N LYS A 43 -14.95 8.83 18.61
CA LYS A 43 -15.77 9.93 19.13
C LYS A 43 -14.96 11.21 19.25
N ASN A 44 -13.70 11.13 19.69
CA ASN A 44 -12.80 12.29 19.75
C ASN A 44 -12.51 12.85 18.35
N LEU A 45 -12.20 11.99 17.37
CA LEU A 45 -11.97 12.41 15.98
C LEU A 45 -13.17 13.14 15.36
N LYS A 46 -14.39 12.85 15.84
CA LYS A 46 -15.64 13.45 15.37
C LYS A 46 -16.12 14.63 16.21
N ASN A 47 -15.44 14.93 17.32
CA ASN A 47 -15.76 16.10 18.13
C ASN A 47 -15.65 17.38 17.26
N LYS A 48 -16.60 18.30 17.42
CA LYS A 48 -16.68 19.53 16.60
C LYS A 48 -15.41 20.36 16.66
N GLU A 49 -14.78 20.49 17.84
CA GLU A 49 -13.54 21.24 18.03
C GLU A 49 -12.39 20.59 17.27
N ASN A 50 -12.27 19.25 17.36
CA ASN A 50 -11.27 18.48 16.64
C ASN A 50 -11.47 18.55 15.11
N VAL A 51 -12.71 18.40 14.63
CA VAL A 51 -13.03 18.55 13.21
C VAL A 51 -12.62 19.95 12.70
N LEU A 52 -12.92 21.01 13.47
CA LEU A 52 -12.52 22.37 13.10
C LEU A 52 -10.99 22.53 13.10
N LYS A 53 -10.32 21.99 14.12
CA LYS A 53 -8.86 21.96 14.21
C LYS A 53 -8.21 21.30 12.99
N TYR A 54 -8.68 20.12 12.58
CA TYR A 54 -8.11 19.40 11.44
C TYR A 54 -8.32 20.16 10.12
N LYS A 55 -9.51 20.73 9.91
CA LYS A 55 -9.77 21.59 8.74
C LYS A 55 -8.87 22.82 8.71
N LYS A 56 -8.65 23.46 9.86
CA LYS A 56 -7.75 24.60 9.99
C LYS A 56 -6.32 24.21 9.63
N ILE A 57 -5.80 23.10 10.16
CA ILE A 57 -4.47 22.57 9.80
C ILE A 57 -4.37 22.35 8.29
N TYR A 58 -5.38 21.72 7.67
CA TYR A 58 -5.38 21.50 6.23
C TYR A 58 -5.31 22.82 5.45
N GLN A 59 -6.14 23.80 5.80
CA GLN A 59 -6.17 25.11 5.13
C GLN A 59 -4.87 25.91 5.31
N GLU A 60 -4.34 26.00 6.53
CA GLU A 60 -3.09 26.71 6.81
C GLU A 60 -1.91 26.10 6.04
N ASN A 61 -1.84 24.77 5.93
CA ASN A 61 -0.79 24.12 5.17
C ASN A 61 -0.89 24.40 3.67
N LEU A 62 -2.11 24.42 3.11
CA LEU A 62 -2.31 24.82 1.71
C LEU A 62 -1.85 26.26 1.46
N GLU A 63 -2.11 27.19 2.39
CA GLU A 63 -1.67 28.58 2.27
C GLU A 63 -0.15 28.71 2.35
N LEU A 64 0.49 27.99 3.29
CA LEU A 64 1.94 28.01 3.49
C LEU A 64 2.71 27.50 2.27
N GLY A 65 2.20 26.48 1.57
CA GLY A 65 2.86 25.90 0.39
C GLY A 65 2.51 26.59 -0.94
N LYS A 66 1.49 27.45 -0.99
CA LYS A 66 0.96 28.04 -2.23
C LYS A 66 2.02 28.72 -3.12
N ASN A 67 3.05 29.30 -2.51
CA ASN A 67 4.12 30.02 -3.22
C ASN A 67 5.47 29.28 -3.20
N LYS A 68 5.52 28.06 -2.63
CA LYS A 68 6.76 27.32 -2.38
C LYS A 68 6.80 25.94 -3.05
N LEU A 69 5.64 25.35 -3.29
CA LEU A 69 5.48 23.99 -3.80
C LEU A 69 4.59 24.00 -5.03
N ASP A 70 4.68 22.96 -5.85
CA ASP A 70 3.65 22.69 -6.83
C ASP A 70 2.32 22.37 -6.11
N LYS A 71 1.22 22.50 -6.86
CA LYS A 71 -0.13 22.39 -6.30
C LYS A 71 -0.38 21.01 -5.69
N ASP A 72 0.10 19.95 -6.33
CA ASP A 72 -0.18 18.58 -5.92
C ASP A 72 0.63 18.24 -4.66
N GLU A 73 1.92 18.58 -4.61
CA GLU A 73 2.76 18.37 -3.43
C GLU A 73 2.31 19.24 -2.23
N ASN A 74 1.83 20.45 -2.48
CA ASN A 74 1.22 21.28 -1.45
C ASN A 74 -0.03 20.59 -0.86
N GLU A 75 -0.91 20.04 -1.71
CA GLU A 75 -2.09 19.30 -1.28
C GLU A 75 -1.71 18.05 -0.48
N ARG A 76 -0.72 17.27 -0.94
CA ARG A 76 -0.21 16.11 -0.19
C ARG A 76 0.32 16.51 1.18
N ASN A 77 1.08 17.60 1.27
CA ASN A 77 1.62 18.06 2.55
C ASN A 77 0.52 18.52 3.52
N ALA A 78 -0.52 19.20 3.01
CA ALA A 78 -1.69 19.55 3.82
C ALA A 78 -2.43 18.29 4.32
N LYS A 79 -2.65 17.29 3.46
CA LYS A 79 -3.27 16.01 3.83
C LYS A 79 -2.44 15.25 4.87
N ARG A 80 -1.13 15.09 4.64
CA ARG A 80 -0.18 14.43 5.57
C ARG A 80 -0.18 15.08 6.95
N ASN A 81 -0.12 16.41 7.01
CA ASN A 81 -0.11 17.13 8.29
C ASN A 81 -1.44 17.01 9.05
N MET A 82 -2.57 17.06 8.34
CA MET A 82 -3.88 16.82 8.94
C MET A 82 -3.99 15.39 9.49
N VAL A 83 -3.64 14.38 8.69
CA VAL A 83 -3.68 12.97 9.11
C VAL A 83 -2.75 12.71 10.29
N LYS A 84 -1.53 13.27 10.28
CA LYS A 84 -0.58 13.16 11.39
C LYS A 84 -1.16 13.69 12.70
N GLU A 85 -1.93 14.79 12.65
CA GLU A 85 -2.60 15.31 13.84
C GLU A 85 -3.75 14.41 14.29
N MET A 86 -4.58 13.93 13.35
CA MET A 86 -5.67 12.99 13.64
C MET A 86 -5.16 11.68 14.28
N SER A 87 -4.03 11.15 13.79
CA SER A 87 -3.43 9.90 14.29
C SER A 87 -3.00 9.97 15.76
N LYS A 88 -2.88 11.16 16.34
CA LYS A 88 -2.62 11.33 17.79
C LYS A 88 -3.81 10.95 18.66
N GLU A 89 -5.03 11.00 18.12
CA GLU A 89 -6.24 10.59 18.83
C GLU A 89 -6.35 9.06 18.96
N ILE A 90 -5.59 8.31 18.15
CA ILE A 90 -5.59 6.85 18.19
C ILE A 90 -4.71 6.41 19.37
N SER A 91 -5.37 6.17 20.51
CA SER A 91 -4.75 5.88 21.80
C SER A 91 -4.40 4.40 21.90
N THR A 92 -3.39 3.93 21.16
CA THR A 92 -2.93 2.55 21.28
C THR A 92 -1.63 2.48 22.04
N ASP A 93 -1.62 1.67 23.10
CA ASP A 93 -0.45 1.36 23.91
C ASP A 93 0.55 0.63 22.99
N THR A 94 1.50 1.41 22.46
CA THR A 94 2.78 1.05 21.80
C THR A 94 2.83 0.04 20.64
N MET A 95 1.77 -0.65 20.23
CA MET A 95 1.88 -1.79 19.29
C MET A 95 1.37 -1.56 17.86
N ILE A 96 0.74 -0.43 17.55
CA ILE A 96 0.23 -0.12 16.20
C ILE A 96 1.19 0.83 15.47
N SER A 97 1.56 0.50 14.23
CA SER A 97 2.43 1.34 13.40
C SER A 97 1.80 2.69 13.09
N GLU A 98 2.65 3.66 12.77
CA GLU A 98 2.19 4.98 12.34
C GLU A 98 1.28 4.89 11.10
N VAL A 99 1.63 4.06 10.08
CA VAL A 99 0.75 3.86 8.90
C VAL A 99 -0.62 3.31 9.31
N SER A 100 -0.64 2.38 10.25
CA SER A 100 -1.89 1.80 10.73
C SER A 100 -2.73 2.83 11.51
N LYS A 101 -2.08 3.70 12.30
CA LYS A 101 -2.76 4.83 12.97
C LYS A 101 -3.34 5.82 11.97
N ASP A 102 -2.60 6.12 10.90
CA ASP A 102 -3.04 7.01 9.82
C ASP A 102 -4.31 6.45 9.14
N LEU A 103 -4.33 5.16 8.81
CA LEU A 103 -5.52 4.53 8.23
C LEU A 103 -6.70 4.46 9.20
N LEU A 104 -6.46 4.13 10.47
CA LEU A 104 -7.49 4.06 11.50
C LEU A 104 -8.10 5.44 11.79
N SER A 105 -7.29 6.50 11.78
CA SER A 105 -7.78 7.86 12.01
C SER A 105 -8.70 8.32 10.87
N ILE A 106 -8.39 7.95 9.62
CA ILE A 106 -9.26 8.20 8.46
C ILE A 106 -10.54 7.34 8.52
N TYR A 107 -10.43 6.10 8.95
CA TYR A 107 -11.56 5.18 9.12
C TYR A 107 -12.54 5.71 10.18
N GLY A 108 -12.03 6.26 11.28
CA GLY A 108 -12.81 6.85 12.37
C GLY A 108 -13.29 8.29 12.13
N ALA A 109 -12.80 8.97 11.09
CA ALA A 109 -13.06 10.39 10.86
C ALA A 109 -14.52 10.70 10.46
N SER A 110 -14.89 11.97 10.61
CA SER A 110 -16.19 12.47 10.13
C SER A 110 -16.26 12.48 8.60
N ALA A 111 -17.48 12.49 8.04
CA ALA A 111 -17.68 12.53 6.59
C ALA A 111 -17.03 13.78 5.95
N GLU A 112 -17.04 14.90 6.67
CA GLU A 112 -16.47 16.17 6.22
C GLU A 112 -14.94 16.10 6.12
N ILE A 113 -14.27 15.47 7.09
CA ILE A 113 -12.82 15.25 7.05
C ILE A 113 -12.46 14.23 5.96
N ARG A 114 -13.22 13.14 5.85
CA ARG A 114 -13.01 12.12 4.81
C ARG A 114 -13.15 12.72 3.39
N ALA A 115 -14.04 13.71 3.20
CA ALA A 115 -14.19 14.38 1.91
C ALA A 115 -12.95 15.20 1.48
N LEU A 116 -12.08 15.59 2.41
CA LEU A 116 -10.80 16.25 2.11
C LEU A 116 -9.69 15.26 1.74
N LEU A 117 -9.82 13.99 2.13
CA LEU A 117 -8.80 12.96 1.98
C LEU A 117 -9.11 11.94 0.87
N LEU A 118 -10.38 11.62 0.66
CA LEU A 118 -10.81 10.57 -0.24
C LEU A 118 -11.21 11.15 -1.60
N THR A 119 -10.64 10.59 -2.66
CA THR A 119 -11.01 10.89 -4.04
C THR A 119 -12.23 10.07 -4.43
N ARG A 120 -13.22 10.70 -5.05
CA ARG A 120 -14.37 10.00 -5.64
C ARG A 120 -14.05 9.58 -7.07
N LYS A 121 -13.89 8.27 -7.31
CA LYS A 121 -13.67 7.71 -8.66
C LYS A 121 -14.86 6.91 -9.13
N LYS A 122 -15.18 7.01 -10.42
CA LYS A 122 -16.21 6.19 -11.07
C LYS A 122 -15.55 4.93 -11.61
N GLU A 123 -15.82 3.78 -10.99
CA GLU A 123 -15.25 2.49 -11.39
C GLU A 123 -16.33 1.55 -11.94
N LYS A 124 -15.94 0.68 -12.87
CA LYS A 124 -16.81 -0.41 -13.33
C LYS A 124 -16.78 -1.55 -12.30
N ALA A 125 -17.91 -1.78 -11.64
CA ALA A 125 -18.12 -2.89 -10.72
C ALA A 125 -19.06 -3.94 -11.34
N ILE A 126 -18.85 -5.21 -11.01
CA ILE A 126 -19.82 -6.28 -11.33
C ILE A 126 -20.75 -6.41 -10.13
N ILE A 127 -22.00 -5.98 -10.31
CA ILE A 127 -23.02 -6.05 -9.26
C ILE A 127 -24.11 -6.99 -9.77
N LYS A 128 -24.31 -8.12 -9.06
CA LYS A 128 -25.27 -9.17 -9.46
C LYS A 128 -25.09 -9.60 -10.93
N GLY A 129 -23.85 -9.82 -11.34
CA GLY A 129 -23.49 -10.22 -12.71
C GLY A 129 -23.55 -9.12 -13.77
N LYS A 130 -23.97 -7.90 -13.44
CA LYS A 130 -24.06 -6.77 -14.39
C LYS A 130 -22.95 -5.76 -14.16
N LYS A 131 -22.27 -5.35 -15.23
CA LYS A 131 -21.30 -4.24 -15.21
C LYS A 131 -22.07 -2.94 -14.96
N ARG A 132 -21.78 -2.26 -13.86
CA ARG A 132 -22.33 -0.95 -13.51
C ARG A 132 -21.21 -0.01 -13.11
N ASN A 133 -21.41 1.27 -13.35
CA ASN A 133 -20.51 2.29 -12.83
C ASN A 133 -20.90 2.60 -11.38
N GLU A 134 -19.93 2.51 -10.48
CA GLU A 134 -20.07 2.80 -9.05
C GLU A 134 -19.13 3.96 -8.70
N ILE A 135 -19.62 4.91 -7.92
CA ILE A 135 -18.74 5.95 -7.34
C ILE A 135 -18.14 5.38 -6.07
N ARG A 136 -16.82 5.30 -6.02
CA ARG A 136 -16.06 4.80 -4.87
C ARG A 136 -15.26 5.92 -4.25
N GLU A 137 -15.23 5.94 -2.92
CA GLU A 137 -14.32 6.77 -2.14
C GLU A 137 -12.99 6.02 -2.02
N ILE A 138 -11.94 6.58 -2.61
CA ILE A 138 -10.62 5.97 -2.72
C ILE A 138 -9.59 6.89 -2.06
N LEU A 139 -8.86 6.36 -1.08
CA LEU A 139 -7.66 6.97 -0.54
C LEU A 139 -6.48 6.67 -1.46
N ILE A 140 -5.79 7.70 -1.95
CA ILE A 140 -4.49 7.52 -2.60
C ILE A 140 -3.45 7.50 -1.50
N LEU A 141 -2.77 6.37 -1.29
CA LEU A 141 -1.84 6.21 -0.18
C LEU A 141 -0.70 7.23 -0.23
N ASP A 142 -0.19 7.54 -1.42
CA ASP A 142 0.91 8.49 -1.63
C ASP A 142 0.55 9.93 -1.22
N ASP A 143 -0.74 10.25 -1.08
CA ASP A 143 -1.23 11.55 -0.61
C ASP A 143 -1.09 11.73 0.91
N ILE A 144 -1.06 10.64 1.68
CA ILE A 144 -1.11 10.67 3.15
C ILE A 144 0.07 9.95 3.81
N ILE A 145 0.66 8.97 3.13
CA ILE A 145 1.86 8.27 3.56
C ILE A 145 3.08 9.00 2.98
N SER A 146 4.12 9.19 3.79
CA SER A 146 5.34 9.85 3.34
C SER A 146 6.07 9.01 2.28
N GLU A 147 6.79 9.68 1.38
CA GLU A 147 7.53 9.01 0.31
C GLU A 147 8.50 7.94 0.87
N LYS A 148 9.20 8.26 1.97
CA LYS A 148 10.08 7.31 2.67
C LYS A 148 9.35 6.01 3.04
N LYS A 149 8.11 6.11 3.52
CA LYS A 149 7.31 4.92 3.87
C LYS A 149 6.77 4.22 2.63
N MET A 150 6.37 4.95 1.61
CA MET A 150 6.02 4.34 0.32
C MET A 150 7.19 3.55 -0.27
N GLN A 151 8.41 4.08 -0.21
CA GLN A 151 9.62 3.35 -0.59
C GLN A 151 9.82 2.08 0.26
N LEU A 152 9.57 2.13 1.57
CA LEU A 152 9.61 0.94 2.43
C LEU A 152 8.59 -0.13 2.02
N LEU A 153 7.39 0.28 1.59
CA LEU A 153 6.36 -0.63 1.06
C LEU A 153 6.86 -1.28 -0.24
N TRP A 154 7.35 -0.48 -1.19
CA TRP A 154 7.86 -0.98 -2.47
C TRP A 154 9.07 -1.91 -2.30
N ALA A 155 9.94 -1.63 -1.34
CA ALA A 155 11.09 -2.47 -0.99
C ALA A 155 10.74 -3.84 -0.39
N ARG A 156 9.46 -4.09 -0.02
CA ARG A 156 9.07 -5.40 0.54
C ARG A 156 9.23 -6.50 -0.52
N PRO A 157 9.77 -7.69 -0.15
CA PRO A 157 9.85 -8.84 -1.07
C PRO A 157 8.50 -9.27 -1.67
N LYS A 158 7.39 -8.91 -0.99
CA LYS A 158 6.03 -9.15 -1.47
C LYS A 158 5.73 -8.35 -2.75
N SER A 159 6.28 -7.14 -2.89
CA SER A 159 6.12 -6.26 -4.06
C SER A 159 6.72 -6.86 -5.34
N THR A 160 7.73 -7.72 -5.19
CA THR A 160 8.51 -8.29 -6.31
C THR A 160 8.22 -9.76 -6.56
N LYS A 161 7.34 -10.38 -5.75
CA LYS A 161 7.03 -11.83 -5.76
C LYS A 161 6.67 -12.41 -7.15
N ASN A 162 6.16 -11.59 -8.06
CA ASN A 162 5.63 -12.02 -9.35
C ASN A 162 6.49 -11.65 -10.56
N ILE A 163 7.65 -11.04 -10.38
CA ILE A 163 8.50 -10.60 -11.51
C ILE A 163 8.85 -11.77 -12.44
N ASN A 164 9.03 -12.98 -11.89
CA ASN A 164 9.32 -14.17 -12.70
C ASN A 164 8.21 -14.47 -13.73
N LYS A 165 6.95 -14.10 -13.46
CA LYS A 165 5.87 -14.25 -14.45
C LYS A 165 6.02 -13.26 -15.60
N VAL A 166 6.45 -12.02 -15.32
CA VAL A 166 6.77 -11.01 -16.34
C VAL A 166 7.93 -11.50 -17.22
N VAL A 167 9.01 -11.99 -16.62
CA VAL A 167 10.15 -12.58 -17.34
C VAL A 167 9.69 -13.72 -18.26
N LYS A 168 8.92 -14.66 -17.70
CA LYS A 168 8.42 -15.82 -18.42
C LYS A 168 7.54 -15.42 -19.61
N PHE A 169 6.64 -14.47 -19.41
CA PHE A 169 5.78 -13.93 -20.46
C PHE A 169 6.59 -13.43 -21.67
N TRP A 170 7.54 -12.52 -21.44
CA TRP A 170 8.35 -11.96 -22.52
C TRP A 170 9.21 -13.01 -23.22
N LYS A 171 9.80 -13.96 -22.46
CA LYS A 171 10.53 -15.11 -23.03
C LYS A 171 9.65 -15.94 -23.96
N GLU A 172 8.44 -16.28 -23.54
CA GLU A 172 7.51 -17.08 -24.34
C GLU A 172 7.11 -16.37 -25.62
N LYS A 173 6.91 -15.06 -25.58
CA LYS A 173 6.59 -14.26 -26.78
C LYS A 173 7.75 -14.18 -27.76
N MET A 174 8.98 -14.09 -27.28
CA MET A 174 10.18 -14.01 -28.14
C MET A 174 10.64 -15.35 -28.71
N LYS A 175 10.12 -16.50 -28.24
CA LYS A 175 10.49 -17.81 -28.81
C LYS A 175 10.20 -17.93 -30.30
N ASN A 176 9.12 -17.29 -30.75
CA ASN A 176 8.60 -17.42 -32.11
C ASN A 176 8.71 -16.12 -32.91
N ASN A 177 9.31 -15.07 -32.35
CA ASN A 177 9.31 -13.73 -32.94
C ASN A 177 10.70 -13.10 -32.89
N GLU A 178 11.07 -12.39 -33.96
CA GLU A 178 12.23 -11.51 -33.95
C GLU A 178 11.94 -10.19 -33.24
N THR A 179 10.71 -9.68 -33.30
CA THR A 179 10.27 -8.50 -32.55
C THR A 179 8.89 -8.76 -31.96
N PHE A 180 8.68 -8.36 -30.72
CA PHE A 180 7.36 -8.40 -30.08
C PHE A 180 7.10 -7.10 -29.32
N THR A 181 5.94 -6.51 -29.57
CA THR A 181 5.49 -5.25 -28.95
C THR A 181 4.12 -5.43 -28.30
N LEU A 182 3.97 -4.83 -27.13
CA LEU A 182 2.69 -4.61 -26.47
C LEU A 182 2.51 -3.13 -26.19
N GLU A 183 1.38 -2.60 -26.64
CA GLU A 183 0.95 -1.25 -26.29
C GLU A 183 0.40 -1.19 -24.86
N TYR A 184 0.30 0.03 -24.32
CA TYR A 184 -0.18 0.24 -22.95
C TYR A 184 -1.57 -0.38 -22.72
N ASP A 185 -2.50 -0.25 -23.66
CA ASP A 185 -3.87 -0.75 -23.45
C ASP A 185 -3.97 -2.28 -23.51
N ASP A 186 -3.10 -2.90 -24.32
CA ASP A 186 -3.00 -4.36 -24.51
C ASP A 186 -2.06 -5.05 -23.52
N ARG A 187 -1.49 -4.27 -22.59
CA ARG A 187 -0.53 -4.75 -21.60
C ARG A 187 -0.97 -6.04 -20.90
N GLU A 188 -0.01 -6.95 -20.73
CA GLU A 188 -0.22 -8.19 -19.99
C GLU A 188 -0.44 -7.85 -18.51
N LYS A 189 -1.52 -8.39 -17.91
CA LYS A 189 -1.96 -8.04 -16.56
C LYS A 189 -1.90 -9.26 -15.66
N SER A 190 -1.35 -9.09 -14.47
CA SER A 190 -1.37 -10.08 -13.40
C SER A 190 -1.77 -9.44 -12.08
N ARG A 191 -2.28 -10.26 -11.15
CA ARG A 191 -2.60 -9.81 -9.80
C ARG A 191 -2.20 -10.88 -8.79
N ASN A 192 -1.83 -10.45 -7.59
CA ASN A 192 -1.61 -11.35 -6.46
C ASN A 192 -2.22 -10.82 -5.20
N THR A 193 -2.68 -11.75 -4.39
CA THR A 193 -3.06 -11.51 -3.01
C THR A 193 -1.81 -11.65 -2.13
N LEU A 194 -1.52 -10.63 -1.33
CA LEU A 194 -0.35 -10.54 -0.46
C LEU A 194 -0.80 -10.32 0.98
N ASN A 195 -0.24 -11.09 1.89
CA ASN A 195 -0.58 -11.01 3.30
C ASN A 195 0.46 -10.17 4.06
N PHE A 196 0.04 -9.03 4.62
CA PHE A 196 0.80 -8.09 5.44
C PHE A 196 0.61 -8.27 6.95
N THR A 197 -0.17 -9.24 7.43
CA THR A 197 -0.42 -9.45 8.87
C THR A 197 0.83 -9.83 9.70
N GLY A 198 1.97 -10.06 9.06
CA GLY A 198 3.27 -10.21 9.76
C GLY A 198 4.22 -9.02 9.61
N ASP A 199 3.81 -7.95 8.92
CA ASP A 199 4.65 -6.77 8.66
C ASP A 199 4.37 -5.69 9.70
N ARG A 200 5.36 -5.31 10.50
CA ARG A 200 5.16 -4.34 11.59
C ARG A 200 4.65 -2.99 11.10
N GLU A 201 5.17 -2.48 9.99
CA GLU A 201 4.81 -1.14 9.49
C GLU A 201 3.50 -1.17 8.71
N PHE A 202 3.28 -2.18 7.88
CA PHE A 202 2.13 -2.28 6.97
C PHE A 202 1.07 -3.28 7.42
N TYR A 203 1.07 -3.67 8.69
CA TYR A 203 0.16 -4.67 9.27
C TYR A 203 -1.32 -4.43 8.89
N ALA A 204 -1.76 -3.17 8.95
CA ALA A 204 -3.11 -2.73 8.60
C ALA A 204 -3.54 -3.01 7.15
N PHE A 205 -2.60 -3.32 6.25
CA PHE A 205 -2.94 -3.71 4.88
C PHE A 205 -3.55 -5.11 4.83
N GLY A 206 -3.39 -5.92 5.89
CA GLY A 206 -4.01 -7.24 5.96
C GLY A 206 -3.72 -8.06 4.71
N THR A 207 -4.77 -8.46 3.99
CA THR A 207 -4.65 -9.23 2.75
C THR A 207 -4.91 -8.35 1.52
N THR A 208 -3.90 -7.58 1.11
CA THR A 208 -3.98 -6.64 -0.02
C THR A 208 -3.69 -7.26 -1.37
N THR A 209 -4.33 -6.72 -2.43
CA THR A 209 -4.03 -7.11 -3.83
C THR A 209 -2.96 -6.21 -4.46
N LEU A 210 -1.88 -6.82 -4.95
CA LEU A 210 -0.93 -6.17 -5.86
C LEU A 210 -1.32 -6.45 -7.30
N TYR A 211 -1.62 -5.38 -8.04
CA TYR A 211 -1.79 -5.39 -9.49
C TYR A 211 -0.46 -5.11 -10.16
N GLN A 212 -0.16 -5.88 -11.20
CA GLN A 212 1.04 -5.72 -12.01
C GLN A 212 0.71 -5.83 -13.48
N SER A 213 1.39 -5.04 -14.31
CA SER A 213 1.27 -5.19 -15.76
C SER A 213 2.54 -4.83 -16.49
N THR A 214 2.73 -5.35 -17.70
CA THR A 214 3.93 -5.06 -18.51
C THR A 214 3.57 -4.78 -19.96
N TYR A 215 4.31 -3.85 -20.57
CA TYR A 215 4.18 -3.43 -21.97
C TYR A 215 5.53 -2.92 -22.51
N GLY A 216 5.61 -2.65 -23.80
CA GLY A 216 6.83 -2.21 -24.48
C GLY A 216 7.27 -3.19 -25.57
N THR A 217 8.55 -3.17 -25.92
CA THR A 217 9.10 -3.89 -27.07
C THR A 217 10.34 -4.68 -26.71
N ILE A 218 10.48 -5.87 -27.30
CA ILE A 218 11.74 -6.60 -27.38
C ILE A 218 12.02 -6.92 -28.84
N THR A 219 13.24 -6.62 -29.27
CA THR A 219 13.74 -6.86 -30.62
C THR A 219 15.00 -7.70 -30.54
N LYS A 220 15.06 -8.81 -31.29
CA LYS A 220 16.26 -9.58 -31.51
C LYS A 220 17.11 -8.85 -32.55
N THR A 221 18.36 -8.60 -32.22
CA THR A 221 19.31 -7.89 -33.09
C THR A 221 20.04 -8.86 -34.01
N GLU A 222 20.63 -8.32 -35.09
CA GLU A 222 21.40 -9.11 -36.07
C GLU A 222 22.54 -9.91 -35.42
N ASP A 223 23.16 -9.38 -34.36
CA ASP A 223 24.20 -10.07 -33.58
C ASP A 223 23.66 -11.15 -32.62
N GLY A 224 22.39 -11.54 -32.77
CA GLY A 224 21.73 -12.59 -31.98
C GLY A 224 21.38 -12.19 -30.54
N LYS A 225 21.63 -10.92 -30.18
CA LYS A 225 21.28 -10.35 -28.87
C LYS A 225 19.84 -9.81 -28.88
N TYR A 226 19.41 -9.23 -27.77
CA TYR A 226 18.08 -8.65 -27.62
C TYR A 226 18.18 -7.21 -27.11
N ASP A 227 17.55 -6.29 -27.84
CA ASP A 227 17.24 -4.95 -27.39
C ASP A 227 15.89 -4.98 -26.67
N VAL A 228 15.89 -4.62 -25.39
CA VAL A 228 14.71 -4.62 -24.53
C VAL A 228 14.39 -3.18 -24.18
N ASP A 229 13.16 -2.75 -24.43
CA ASP A 229 12.56 -1.51 -23.92
C ASP A 229 11.15 -1.82 -23.42
N ILE A 230 11.06 -2.27 -22.16
CA ILE A 230 9.79 -2.63 -21.53
C ILE A 230 9.55 -1.81 -20.29
N LYS A 231 8.28 -1.67 -19.92
CA LYS A 231 7.83 -1.06 -18.68
C LYS A 231 7.05 -2.07 -17.87
N VAL A 232 7.21 -2.01 -16.55
CA VAL A 232 6.46 -2.82 -15.60
C VAL A 232 5.80 -1.89 -14.59
N LEU A 233 4.49 -2.01 -14.47
CA LEU A 233 3.64 -1.20 -13.60
C LEU A 233 3.23 -2.00 -12.37
N PHE A 234 3.20 -1.36 -11.22
CA PHE A 234 2.82 -1.94 -9.94
C PHE A 234 1.84 -1.02 -9.23
N GLN A 235 0.79 -1.58 -8.65
CA GLN A 235 -0.19 -0.82 -7.89
C GLN A 235 -0.81 -1.70 -6.80
N TYR A 236 -0.75 -1.28 -5.55
CA TYR A 236 -1.52 -1.90 -4.49
C TYR A 236 -2.94 -1.36 -4.52
N LYS A 237 -3.94 -2.23 -4.38
CA LYS A 237 -5.34 -1.85 -4.15
C LYS A 237 -5.99 -2.77 -3.13
N ASP A 238 -6.79 -2.19 -2.25
CA ASP A 238 -7.65 -2.97 -1.36
C ASP A 238 -8.81 -2.13 -0.82
N LYS A 239 -9.61 -2.74 0.06
CA LYS A 239 -10.61 -2.07 0.88
C LYS A 239 -10.22 -2.17 2.35
N PHE A 240 -10.19 -1.03 3.03
CA PHE A 240 -9.99 -0.96 4.46
C PHE A 240 -11.35 -1.01 5.15
N ASP A 241 -11.89 -2.21 5.39
CA ASP A 241 -13.20 -2.42 6.02
C ASP A 241 -13.24 -3.53 7.09
N ASP A 242 -12.27 -4.44 7.13
CA ASP A 242 -12.19 -5.53 8.10
C ASP A 242 -11.25 -5.22 9.29
N VAL A 243 -11.33 -3.99 9.78
CA VAL A 243 -10.38 -3.39 10.73
C VAL A 243 -10.24 -4.10 12.08
N LYS A 244 -11.22 -4.91 12.53
CA LYS A 244 -11.06 -5.71 13.78
C LYS A 244 -10.18 -6.95 13.60
N ASN A 245 -9.82 -7.30 12.37
CA ASN A 245 -8.81 -8.33 12.09
C ASN A 245 -7.37 -7.80 12.24
N ILE A 246 -7.21 -6.49 12.42
CA ILE A 246 -5.95 -5.82 12.73
C ILE A 246 -5.65 -6.06 14.23
N ASN A 247 -5.43 -7.32 14.61
CA ASN A 247 -4.95 -7.73 15.94
C ASN A 247 -3.49 -8.22 15.85
N PRO A 248 -2.52 -7.56 16.50
CA PRO A 248 -1.10 -7.93 16.40
C PRO A 248 -0.76 -9.30 17.03
N LEU A 249 -1.72 -9.99 17.66
CA LEU A 249 -1.53 -11.31 18.27
C LEU A 249 -1.57 -12.46 17.24
N PRO A 250 -0.57 -13.39 17.25
CA PRO A 250 -0.47 -14.50 16.31
C PRO A 250 -1.66 -15.47 16.25
N ASP A 251 -2.41 -15.60 17.35
CA ASP A 251 -3.48 -16.61 17.51
C ASP A 251 -4.90 -16.02 17.38
N ALA A 252 -5.02 -14.77 16.95
CA ALA A 252 -6.31 -14.18 16.67
C ALA A 252 -7.02 -14.96 15.55
N LYS A 253 -8.24 -15.44 15.80
CA LYS A 253 -9.08 -16.07 14.78
C LYS A 253 -9.46 -15.04 13.70
N GLN A 254 -8.59 -14.90 12.69
CA GLN A 254 -8.76 -14.04 11.52
C GLN A 254 -9.81 -14.65 10.59
N ASP A 255 -11.10 -14.40 10.83
CA ASP A 255 -12.18 -14.75 9.89
C ASP A 255 -13.52 -14.06 10.19
N ARG A 256 -13.55 -13.15 11.17
CA ARG A 256 -14.77 -12.42 11.51
C ARG A 256 -14.65 -11.05 10.88
N LYS A 257 -15.19 -10.86 9.67
CA LYS A 257 -15.36 -9.53 9.04
C LYS A 257 -16.11 -8.61 10.01
N LYS A 258 -15.37 -7.94 10.90
CA LYS A 258 -15.91 -7.19 12.02
C LYS A 258 -15.39 -5.76 11.89
N GLU A 259 -16.32 -4.83 11.84
CA GLU A 259 -16.05 -3.39 11.79
C GLU A 259 -15.99 -2.84 13.23
N PHE A 260 -15.08 -1.89 13.50
CA PHE A 260 -15.19 -1.06 14.71
C PHE A 260 -16.40 -0.15 14.58
N LYS A 261 -17.21 -0.09 15.65
CA LYS A 261 -18.39 0.76 15.70
C LYS A 261 -17.95 2.23 15.57
N GLY A 262 -18.67 2.96 14.73
CA GLY A 262 -18.39 4.38 14.50
C GLY A 262 -17.30 4.66 13.46
N GLY A 263 -16.66 3.67 12.84
CA GLY A 263 -15.84 3.93 11.66
C GLY A 263 -16.55 3.60 10.35
N ARG A 264 -15.93 3.95 9.23
CA ARG A 264 -16.47 3.74 7.88
C ARG A 264 -15.36 3.37 6.90
N GLY A 265 -15.47 2.15 6.36
CA GLY A 265 -14.50 1.63 5.41
C GLY A 265 -14.37 2.46 4.13
N PHE A 266 -13.20 2.36 3.50
CA PHE A 266 -12.87 3.04 2.24
C PHE A 266 -11.98 2.15 1.38
N TYR A 267 -11.96 2.41 0.08
CA TYR A 267 -10.96 1.78 -0.79
C TYR A 267 -9.66 2.54 -0.69
N PHE A 268 -8.53 1.87 -0.86
CA PHE A 268 -7.26 2.54 -1.04
C PHE A 268 -6.52 1.99 -2.25
N GLU A 269 -5.70 2.83 -2.85
CA GLU A 269 -4.71 2.43 -3.83
C GLU A 269 -3.44 3.25 -3.69
N THR A 270 -2.32 2.70 -4.12
CA THR A 270 -1.12 3.50 -4.37
C THR A 270 -1.25 4.18 -5.73
N GLU A 271 -0.44 5.19 -5.96
CA GLU A 271 -0.09 5.58 -7.32
C GLU A 271 0.56 4.41 -8.06
N VAL A 272 0.51 4.46 -9.38
CA VAL A 272 1.15 3.45 -10.21
C VAL A 272 2.65 3.67 -10.15
N LYS A 273 3.37 2.70 -9.60
CA LYS A 273 4.84 2.67 -9.69
C LYS A 273 5.23 2.07 -11.03
N GLU A 274 5.83 2.87 -11.89
CA GLU A 274 6.42 2.43 -13.16
C GLU A 274 7.91 2.12 -12.97
N VAL A 275 8.37 1.04 -13.61
CA VAL A 275 9.79 0.70 -13.74
C VAL A 275 10.08 0.48 -15.21
N GLN A 276 10.91 1.34 -15.82
CA GLN A 276 11.37 1.17 -17.19
C GLN A 276 12.66 0.35 -17.24
N ILE A 277 12.76 -0.52 -18.24
CA ILE A 277 13.89 -1.41 -18.43
C ILE A 277 14.30 -1.31 -19.89
N LYS A 278 15.37 -0.54 -20.10
CA LYS A 278 15.95 -0.28 -21.42
C LYS A 278 17.39 -0.75 -21.48
N ARG A 279 17.66 -1.87 -22.15
CA ARG A 279 19.02 -2.43 -22.26
C ARG A 279 19.16 -3.47 -23.37
N LYS A 280 20.39 -3.62 -23.85
CA LYS A 280 20.81 -4.76 -24.68
C LYS A 280 21.26 -5.94 -23.80
N VAL A 281 20.81 -7.16 -24.12
CA VAL A 281 21.19 -8.40 -23.41
C VAL A 281 21.57 -9.50 -24.38
N SER A 282 22.58 -10.30 -24.04
CA SER A 282 23.01 -11.41 -24.89
C SER A 282 22.05 -12.60 -24.87
N SER A 283 21.23 -12.72 -23.83
CA SER A 283 20.17 -13.72 -23.71
C SER A 283 19.06 -13.21 -22.80
N LEU A 284 17.82 -13.61 -23.08
CA LEU A 284 16.70 -13.39 -22.18
C LEU A 284 16.83 -14.20 -20.87
N ASP A 285 17.79 -15.12 -20.74
CA ASP A 285 18.12 -15.77 -19.45
C ASP A 285 19.05 -14.91 -18.59
N GLN A 286 19.91 -14.08 -19.20
CA GLN A 286 20.67 -13.03 -18.51
C GLN A 286 19.81 -11.82 -18.15
N PHE A 287 18.52 -11.88 -18.50
CA PHE A 287 17.47 -10.94 -18.18
C PHE A 287 17.15 -11.03 -16.67
N GLY A 288 18.08 -10.54 -15.86
CA GLY A 288 17.94 -10.40 -14.41
C GLY A 288 16.92 -9.34 -14.00
N LEU A 289 15.77 -9.27 -14.70
CA LEU A 289 14.66 -8.36 -14.42
C LEU A 289 14.26 -8.41 -12.96
N GLY A 290 14.26 -9.60 -12.34
CA GLY A 290 14.03 -9.78 -10.90
C GLY A 290 14.90 -8.84 -10.08
N ARG A 291 16.22 -8.93 -10.26
CA ARG A 291 17.19 -8.13 -9.52
C ARG A 291 17.14 -6.65 -9.89
N ILE A 292 16.93 -6.31 -11.16
CA ILE A 292 16.82 -4.91 -11.61
C ILE A 292 15.60 -4.27 -10.95
N ILE A 293 14.43 -4.87 -11.11
CA ILE A 293 13.18 -4.36 -10.53
C ILE A 293 13.25 -4.36 -9.00
N GLU A 294 13.84 -5.37 -8.36
CA GLU A 294 14.06 -5.38 -6.92
C GLU A 294 14.93 -4.21 -6.46
N ASN A 295 16.01 -3.91 -7.18
CA ASN A 295 16.85 -2.77 -6.85
C ASN A 295 16.12 -1.43 -7.09
N GLU A 296 15.40 -1.27 -8.20
CA GLU A 296 14.60 -0.08 -8.50
C GLU A 296 13.51 0.15 -7.45
N MET A 297 12.88 -0.93 -6.98
CA MET A 297 11.86 -0.90 -5.92
C MET A 297 12.46 -0.59 -4.55
N GLN A 298 13.71 -0.98 -4.29
CA GLN A 298 14.39 -0.78 -3.00
C GLN A 298 15.10 0.57 -2.90
N PHE A 299 15.66 1.08 -3.98
CA PHE A 299 16.55 2.23 -3.98
C PHE A 299 16.05 3.43 -4.79
N GLY A 300 14.87 3.32 -5.42
CA GLY A 300 14.36 4.33 -6.37
C GLY A 300 14.95 4.16 -7.76
N GLU A 301 14.60 5.05 -8.69
CA GLU A 301 15.07 4.97 -10.07
C GLU A 301 16.61 5.02 -10.13
N LYS A 302 17.26 3.93 -10.53
CA LYS A 302 18.65 3.94 -10.95
C LYS A 302 18.67 3.57 -12.43
N ILE A 303 18.91 4.58 -13.27
CA ILE A 303 19.20 4.34 -14.67
C ILE A 303 20.46 3.46 -14.74
N TYR A 304 20.27 2.16 -14.96
CA TYR A 304 21.35 1.21 -15.18
C TYR A 304 21.87 1.39 -16.61
N GLU A 305 22.61 2.47 -16.86
CA GLU A 305 23.49 2.53 -18.00
C GLU A 305 24.59 1.49 -17.79
N ASN A 306 24.52 0.41 -18.58
CA ASN A 306 25.64 -0.50 -18.74
C ASN A 306 26.75 0.22 -19.52
N ASN A 307 27.44 1.16 -18.87
CA ASN A 307 28.72 1.66 -19.34
C ASN A 307 29.77 0.59 -19.03
N LYS A 308 29.92 -0.37 -19.94
CA LYS A 308 31.16 -1.12 -20.08
C LYS A 308 31.79 -0.73 -21.43
N LYS A 309 32.83 0.09 -21.31
CA LYS A 309 33.92 0.21 -22.30
C LYS A 309 34.55 -1.15 -22.56
#